data_AF-A0A256HSM8-F1
#
_entry.id   AF-A0A256HSM8-F1
#
_cell.length_a   1.000
_cell.length_b   1.000
_cell.length_c   1.000
_cell.angle_alpha   90.00
_cell.angle_beta   90.00
_cell.angle_gamma   90.00
#
_symmetry.space_group_name_H-M   'P 1'
#
loop_
_entity.id
_entity.type
_entity.pdbx_description
1 polymer ?
#
loop_
_entity_poly.entity_id
_entity_poly.type
_entity_poly.pdbx_seq_one_letter_code
_entity_poly.pdbx_strand_id
1 'polypeptide(L)'
;PDGWRAVWKPPAVDAGTETLEAGLERAVAAAEGLDEAVDAAGGIGVLDDPGLLRDEPIASPNAGVWVWFGRESRFALDDRRREATSTMPGHHRVKAGSADASAGVDLAEALCDPDPDAEFPFGVVTDAFGPSEGDALRLEHGKPDGRLITLGEATVTGVDADGSVAVEREMTGGGSYDGLGTPREAGDVAETSLKEGRWWYPTTYRGRDGTVRGTYVNVCTPVEVFPDAARYVDLHVDVVKHPGGRVERVDDDELREAEAAGDVPEPLAEKARSVASALENAL
;
A
#
# COMPACT_ATOMS: atom_id res chain seq x y z
N PRO A 1 -25.50 16.44 -25.73
CA PRO A 1 -25.92 15.03 -25.54
C PRO A 1 -26.79 14.87 -24.28
N ASP A 2 -27.65 13.85 -24.23
CA ASP A 2 -28.49 13.57 -23.07
C ASP A 2 -27.64 13.31 -21.81
N GLY A 3 -28.03 13.90 -20.68
CA GLY A 3 -27.28 13.82 -19.42
C GLY A 3 -26.10 14.80 -19.29
N TRP A 4 -25.79 15.59 -20.32
CA TRP A 4 -24.73 16.60 -20.29
C TRP A 4 -25.29 18.01 -20.06
N ARG A 5 -24.50 18.87 -19.42
CA ARG A 5 -24.78 20.32 -19.29
C ARG A 5 -23.58 21.15 -19.73
N ALA A 6 -23.82 22.24 -20.44
CA ALA A 6 -22.77 23.20 -20.74
C ALA A 6 -22.38 24.00 -19.48
N VAL A 7 -21.09 24.15 -19.24
CA VAL A 7 -20.55 25.05 -18.19
C VAL A 7 -19.67 26.09 -18.87
N TRP A 8 -20.09 27.35 -18.80
CA TRP A 8 -19.37 28.46 -19.41
C TRP A 8 -18.33 29.03 -18.45
N LYS A 9 -17.08 29.15 -18.93
CA LYS A 9 -15.98 29.79 -18.18
C LYS A 9 -16.12 31.32 -18.21
N PRO A 10 -15.49 32.08 -17.31
CA PRO A 10 -15.60 33.55 -17.27
C PRO A 10 -15.41 34.29 -18.61
N PRO A 11 -14.49 33.88 -19.52
CA PRO A 11 -14.34 34.53 -20.82
C PRO A 11 -15.54 34.41 -21.76
N ALA A 12 -16.48 33.49 -21.49
CA ALA A 12 -17.68 33.32 -22.30
C ALA A 12 -18.70 34.46 -22.10
N VAL A 13 -18.56 35.25 -21.02
CA VAL A 13 -19.46 36.37 -20.72
C VAL A 13 -19.37 37.47 -21.79
N ASP A 14 -18.18 37.67 -22.36
CA ASP A 14 -17.91 38.71 -23.35
C ASP A 14 -17.89 38.18 -24.80
N ALA A 15 -18.20 36.89 -24.99
CA ALA A 15 -18.16 36.27 -26.30
C ALA A 15 -19.45 36.52 -27.11
N GLY A 16 -19.29 36.74 -28.41
CA GLY A 16 -20.43 36.83 -29.34
C GLY A 16 -21.15 35.48 -29.50
N THR A 17 -22.43 35.53 -29.88
CA THR A 17 -23.29 34.34 -30.02
C THR A 17 -22.70 33.30 -30.97
N GLU A 18 -22.14 33.69 -32.11
CA GLU A 18 -21.50 32.76 -33.06
C GLU A 18 -20.29 32.04 -32.43
N THR A 19 -19.51 32.75 -31.60
CA THR A 19 -18.38 32.17 -30.88
C THR A 19 -18.84 31.15 -29.82
N LEU A 20 -19.94 31.46 -29.12
CA LEU A 20 -20.54 30.56 -28.14
C LEU A 20 -21.11 29.31 -28.82
N GLU A 21 -21.83 29.47 -29.93
CA GLU A 21 -22.40 28.37 -30.72
C GLU A 21 -21.31 27.44 -31.24
N ALA A 22 -20.29 27.99 -31.90
CA ALA A 22 -19.15 27.20 -32.37
C ALA A 22 -18.40 26.50 -31.22
N GLY A 23 -18.31 27.14 -30.05
CA GLY A 23 -17.74 26.54 -28.84
C GLY A 23 -18.58 25.37 -28.32
N LEU A 24 -19.90 25.52 -28.30
CA LEU A 24 -20.83 24.49 -27.88
C LEU A 24 -20.81 23.29 -28.84
N GLU A 25 -20.82 23.52 -30.15
CA GLU A 25 -20.72 22.46 -31.17
C GLU A 25 -19.45 21.62 -30.98
N ARG A 26 -18.29 22.27 -30.75
CA ARG A 26 -17.04 21.56 -30.46
C ARG A 26 -17.15 20.72 -29.18
N ALA A 27 -17.75 21.27 -28.12
CA ALA A 27 -17.93 20.55 -26.86
C ALA A 27 -18.89 19.36 -27.00
N VAL A 28 -19.96 19.49 -27.78
CA VAL A 28 -20.90 18.40 -28.07
C VAL A 28 -20.21 17.30 -28.86
N ALA A 29 -19.48 17.63 -29.93
CA ALA A 29 -18.73 16.66 -30.71
C ALA A 29 -17.68 15.92 -29.88
N ALA A 30 -17.00 16.63 -28.97
CA ALA A 30 -16.05 16.00 -28.05
C ALA A 30 -16.75 15.04 -27.07
N ALA A 31 -17.90 15.42 -26.52
CA ALA A 31 -18.66 14.57 -25.60
C ALA A 31 -19.24 13.32 -26.30
N GLU A 32 -19.70 13.44 -27.55
CA GLU A 32 -20.21 12.30 -28.33
C GLU A 32 -19.10 11.33 -28.74
N GLY A 33 -17.88 11.83 -28.96
CA GLY A 33 -16.71 11.00 -29.27
C GLY A 33 -16.00 10.40 -28.05
N LEU A 34 -16.49 10.63 -26.83
CA LEU A 34 -15.83 10.17 -25.61
C LEU A 34 -15.79 8.64 -25.52
N ASP A 35 -16.89 7.95 -25.81
CA ASP A 35 -16.98 6.49 -25.71
C ASP A 35 -16.01 5.82 -26.70
N GLU A 36 -15.96 6.31 -27.95
CA GLU A 36 -14.99 5.84 -28.95
C GLU A 36 -13.54 6.07 -28.51
N ALA A 37 -13.25 7.20 -27.87
CA ALA A 37 -11.92 7.50 -27.36
C ALA A 37 -11.53 6.57 -26.19
N VAL A 38 -12.47 6.26 -25.29
CA VAL A 38 -12.27 5.30 -24.20
C VAL A 38 -12.04 3.90 -24.76
N ASP A 39 -12.85 3.47 -25.72
CA ASP A 39 -12.71 2.17 -26.36
C ASP A 39 -11.37 2.05 -27.12
N ALA A 40 -10.96 3.10 -27.83
CA ALA A 40 -9.67 3.16 -28.52
C ALA A 40 -8.48 3.12 -27.54
N ALA A 41 -8.65 3.64 -26.33
CA ALA A 41 -7.67 3.56 -25.25
C ALA A 41 -7.69 2.22 -24.49
N GLY A 42 -8.60 1.30 -24.82
CA GLY A 42 -8.73 0.00 -24.16
C GLY A 42 -9.56 0.02 -22.87
N GLY A 43 -10.36 1.08 -22.64
CA GLY A 43 -11.23 1.24 -21.48
C GLY A 43 -10.80 2.37 -20.55
N ILE A 44 -11.45 2.45 -19.39
CA ILE A 44 -11.11 3.43 -18.34
C ILE A 44 -9.91 2.89 -17.56
N GLY A 45 -8.81 3.65 -17.51
CA GLY A 45 -7.61 3.22 -16.80
C GLY A 45 -6.47 4.23 -16.86
N VAL A 46 -5.30 3.79 -16.40
CA VAL A 46 -4.04 4.53 -16.59
C VAL A 46 -3.56 4.25 -18.00
N LEU A 47 -3.25 5.30 -18.76
CA LEU A 47 -2.73 5.17 -20.12
C LEU A 47 -1.25 4.76 -20.06
N ASP A 48 -0.92 3.64 -20.69
CA ASP A 48 0.46 3.17 -20.83
C ASP A 48 1.26 3.96 -21.89
N ASP A 49 0.55 4.65 -22.80
CA ASP A 49 1.12 5.49 -23.86
C ASP A 49 0.76 6.97 -23.64
N PRO A 50 1.74 7.84 -23.30
CA PRO A 50 1.54 9.28 -23.18
C PRO A 50 1.04 9.95 -24.47
N GLY A 51 1.25 9.35 -25.64
CA GLY A 51 0.75 9.85 -26.92
C GLY A 51 -0.77 9.78 -27.08
N LEU A 52 -1.44 9.02 -26.20
CA LEU A 52 -2.90 8.98 -26.10
C LEU A 52 -3.48 10.12 -25.25
N LEU A 53 -2.62 10.92 -24.58
CA LEU A 53 -3.05 12.09 -23.85
C LEU A 53 -3.46 13.20 -24.81
N ARG A 54 -4.59 13.85 -24.51
CA ARG A 54 -5.03 15.06 -25.20
C ARG A 54 -4.55 16.29 -24.44
N ASP A 55 -4.26 17.36 -25.18
CA ASP A 55 -3.90 18.66 -24.60
C ASP A 55 -5.00 19.20 -23.68
N GLU A 56 -6.27 18.88 -23.95
CA GLU A 56 -7.40 19.23 -23.11
C GLU A 56 -8.27 17.99 -22.79
N PRO A 57 -8.67 17.81 -21.51
CA PRO A 57 -9.54 16.69 -21.11
C PRO A 57 -10.95 16.85 -21.70
N ILE A 58 -11.47 15.78 -22.34
CA ILE A 58 -12.84 15.72 -22.91
C ILE A 58 -13.90 15.68 -21.80
N ALA A 59 -13.58 15.00 -20.70
CA ALA A 59 -14.39 14.94 -19.51
C ALA A 59 -13.49 15.02 -18.27
N SER A 60 -14.01 15.63 -17.21
CA SER A 60 -13.45 15.53 -15.87
C SER A 60 -14.46 14.75 -15.03
N PRO A 61 -14.51 13.41 -15.16
CA PRO A 61 -15.43 12.62 -14.37
C PRO A 61 -15.13 12.88 -12.89
N ASN A 62 -16.18 13.05 -12.07
CA ASN A 62 -16.04 13.10 -10.61
C ASN A 62 -15.76 11.70 -10.02
N ALA A 63 -15.48 10.70 -10.85
CA ALA A 63 -15.11 9.37 -10.42
C ALA A 63 -13.63 9.39 -10.04
N GLY A 64 -13.37 9.38 -8.73
CA GLY A 64 -12.04 9.14 -8.19
C GLY A 64 -11.88 7.65 -7.85
N VAL A 65 -10.68 7.13 -8.05
CA VAL A 65 -10.27 5.84 -7.49
C VAL A 65 -9.29 6.12 -6.35
N TRP A 66 -9.43 5.39 -5.25
CA TRP A 66 -8.46 5.39 -4.16
C TRP A 66 -7.52 4.23 -4.39
N VAL A 67 -6.23 4.51 -4.54
CA VAL A 67 -5.20 3.51 -4.79
C VAL A 67 -4.24 3.48 -3.63
N TRP A 68 -3.90 2.28 -3.17
CA TRP A 68 -2.81 2.07 -2.23
C TRP A 68 -1.50 2.02 -2.99
N PHE A 69 -0.64 3.03 -2.80
CA PHE A 69 0.74 2.88 -3.21
C PHE A 69 1.48 2.03 -2.19
N GLY A 70 2.14 0.98 -2.67
CA GLY A 70 3.09 0.20 -1.88
C GLY A 70 4.49 0.82 -1.94
N ARG A 71 5.43 0.20 -1.22
CA ARG A 71 6.83 0.66 -1.16
C ARG A 71 7.42 0.88 -2.55
N GLU A 72 7.37 -0.11 -3.44
CA GLU A 72 7.94 -0.02 -4.79
C GLU A 72 7.37 1.15 -5.58
N SER A 73 6.05 1.36 -5.51
CA SER A 73 5.40 2.48 -6.21
C SER A 73 5.88 3.82 -5.68
N ARG A 74 6.05 3.98 -4.36
CA ARG A 74 6.55 5.25 -3.77
C ARG A 74 7.96 5.57 -4.25
N PHE A 75 8.84 4.57 -4.29
CA PHE A 75 10.21 4.75 -4.78
C PHE A 75 10.24 5.02 -6.29
N ALA A 76 9.42 4.33 -7.09
CA ALA A 76 9.31 4.64 -8.52
C ALA A 76 8.75 6.05 -8.78
N LEU A 77 7.83 6.53 -7.93
CA LEU A 77 7.33 7.90 -7.98
C LEU A 77 8.41 8.93 -7.56
N ASP A 78 9.29 8.59 -6.62
CA ASP A 78 10.47 9.40 -6.30
C ASP A 78 11.36 9.56 -7.55
N ASP A 79 11.63 8.47 -8.26
CA ASP A 79 12.45 8.47 -9.48
C ASP A 79 11.84 9.36 -10.57
N ARG A 80 10.52 9.28 -10.79
CA ARG A 80 9.85 10.14 -11.76
C ARG A 80 9.81 11.60 -11.34
N ARG A 81 9.59 11.89 -10.05
CA ARG A 81 9.59 13.28 -9.56
C ARG A 81 10.97 13.92 -9.71
N ARG A 82 12.03 13.13 -9.51
CA ARG A 82 13.43 13.54 -9.65
C ARG A 82 13.77 14.09 -11.03
N GLU A 83 13.11 13.62 -12.09
CA GLU A 83 13.29 14.14 -13.45
C GLU A 83 12.83 15.61 -13.59
N ALA A 84 11.92 16.07 -12.72
CA ALA A 84 11.32 17.40 -12.78
C ALA A 84 11.82 18.34 -11.67
N THR A 85 12.17 17.81 -10.51
CA THR A 85 12.59 18.61 -9.34
C THR A 85 13.47 17.81 -8.38
N SER A 86 14.29 18.53 -7.61
CA SER A 86 15.07 17.94 -6.52
C SER A 86 14.17 17.10 -5.60
N THR A 87 14.58 15.86 -5.36
CA THR A 87 13.78 14.84 -4.66
C THR A 87 14.69 14.07 -3.71
N MET A 88 14.44 14.08 -2.40
CA MET A 88 15.26 13.25 -1.50
C MET A 88 14.95 11.75 -1.69
N PRO A 89 15.91 10.84 -1.50
CA PRO A 89 15.63 9.41 -1.45
C PRO A 89 14.52 9.08 -0.44
N GLY A 90 13.51 8.32 -0.87
CA GLY A 90 12.36 7.96 -0.03
C GLY A 90 11.36 9.09 0.19
N HIS A 91 11.32 10.14 -0.63
CA HIS A 91 10.40 11.29 -0.51
C HIS A 91 8.96 10.86 -0.23
N HIS A 92 8.33 10.10 -1.12
CA HIS A 92 6.92 9.69 -0.95
C HIS A 92 6.75 8.76 0.26
N ARG A 93 7.76 7.93 0.56
CA ARG A 93 7.76 7.04 1.73
C ARG A 93 7.76 7.79 3.05
N VAL A 94 8.56 8.85 3.18
CA VAL A 94 8.64 9.67 4.40
C VAL A 94 7.36 10.51 4.55
N LYS A 95 6.91 11.16 3.47
CA LYS A 95 5.69 11.98 3.49
C LYS A 95 4.43 11.20 3.86
N ALA A 96 4.37 9.92 3.55
CA ALA A 96 3.24 9.05 3.89
C ALA A 96 3.12 8.71 5.39
N GLY A 97 4.14 9.03 6.20
CA GLY A 97 4.16 8.68 7.62
C GLY A 97 3.40 9.63 8.53
N SER A 98 3.72 10.92 8.49
CA SER A 98 3.05 11.93 9.31
C SER A 98 3.20 13.32 8.70
N ALA A 99 2.40 14.27 9.20
CA ALA A 99 2.53 15.68 8.81
C ALA A 99 3.93 16.23 9.14
N ASP A 100 4.50 15.85 10.28
CA ASP A 100 5.84 16.27 10.69
C ASP A 100 6.93 15.69 9.79
N ALA A 101 6.83 14.40 9.45
CA ALA A 101 7.72 13.76 8.48
C ALA A 101 7.63 14.45 7.11
N SER A 102 6.41 14.81 6.68
CA SER A 102 6.21 15.56 5.44
C SER A 102 6.88 16.94 5.46
N ALA A 103 6.73 17.69 6.55
CA ALA A 103 7.41 18.98 6.71
C ALA A 103 8.94 18.82 6.74
N GLY A 104 9.44 17.73 7.33
CA GLY A 104 10.86 17.36 7.33
C GLY A 104 11.41 17.15 5.92
N VAL A 105 10.66 16.50 5.03
CA VAL A 105 11.03 16.33 3.61
C VAL A 105 11.10 17.69 2.92
N ASP A 106 10.09 18.55 3.11
CA ASP A 106 10.07 19.87 2.48
C ASP A 106 11.26 20.73 2.92
N LEU A 107 11.62 20.64 4.21
CA LEU A 107 12.82 21.31 4.73
C LEU A 107 14.10 20.73 4.13
N ALA A 108 14.23 19.40 4.07
CA ALA A 108 15.41 18.73 3.53
C ALA A 108 15.64 19.11 2.06
N GLU A 109 14.60 19.11 1.23
CA GLU A 109 14.70 19.51 -0.19
C GLU A 109 14.91 21.01 -0.39
N ALA A 110 14.45 21.85 0.54
CA ALA A 110 14.69 23.29 0.47
C ALA A 110 16.12 23.68 0.89
N LEU A 111 16.75 22.91 1.77
CA LEU A 111 18.09 23.19 2.30
C LEU A 111 19.21 22.46 1.56
N CYS A 112 18.92 21.28 1.04
CA CYS A 112 19.91 20.38 0.47
C CYS A 112 19.58 20.07 -0.99
N ASP A 113 20.63 19.82 -1.78
CA ASP A 113 20.51 19.13 -3.05
C ASP A 113 20.89 17.67 -2.81
N PRO A 114 19.93 16.77 -2.55
CA PRO A 114 20.20 15.39 -2.22
C PRO A 114 20.79 14.66 -3.42
N ASP A 115 21.86 13.91 -3.16
CA ASP A 115 22.45 13.02 -4.17
C ASP A 115 21.36 12.05 -4.68
N PRO A 116 21.09 12.02 -6.00
CA PRO A 116 20.07 11.15 -6.57
C PRO A 116 20.34 9.67 -6.37
N ASP A 117 21.61 9.28 -6.19
CA ASP A 117 22.04 7.89 -5.99
C ASP A 117 22.17 7.51 -4.51
N ALA A 118 21.90 8.44 -3.58
CA ALA A 118 21.96 8.13 -2.17
C ALA A 118 20.88 7.11 -1.77
N GLU A 119 21.28 6.14 -0.94
CA GLU A 119 20.35 5.19 -0.34
C GLU A 119 19.37 5.92 0.59
N PHE A 120 18.12 5.45 0.64
CA PHE A 120 17.14 5.95 1.58
C PHE A 120 17.65 5.82 3.03
N PRO A 121 17.79 6.94 3.77
CA PRO A 121 18.36 6.91 5.12
C PRO A 121 17.31 6.44 6.15
N PHE A 122 16.88 5.19 6.04
CA PHE A 122 15.79 4.62 6.84
C PHE A 122 16.01 4.83 8.34
N GLY A 123 17.19 4.50 8.87
CA GLY A 123 17.51 4.67 10.29
C GLY A 123 17.33 6.09 10.80
N VAL A 124 17.78 7.10 10.03
CA VAL A 124 17.62 8.52 10.41
C VAL A 124 16.15 8.92 10.43
N VAL A 125 15.37 8.46 9.46
CA VAL A 125 13.94 8.74 9.37
C VAL A 125 13.19 8.08 10.52
N THR A 126 13.48 6.81 10.83
CA THR A 126 12.82 6.10 11.92
C THR A 126 13.26 6.60 13.29
N ASP A 127 14.49 7.02 13.46
CA ASP A 127 14.94 7.63 14.73
C ASP A 127 14.22 8.97 14.98
N ALA A 128 13.93 9.74 13.92
CA ALA A 128 13.28 11.04 14.03
C ALA A 128 11.75 10.95 14.10
N PHE A 129 11.16 10.02 13.36
CA PHE A 129 9.71 9.97 13.15
C PHE A 129 9.10 8.59 13.39
N GLY A 130 9.89 7.53 13.49
CA GLY A 130 9.40 6.17 13.66
C GLY A 130 8.82 5.91 15.05
N PRO A 131 8.26 4.71 15.26
CA PRO A 131 7.74 4.31 16.55
C PRO A 131 8.86 4.12 17.58
N SER A 132 8.54 4.31 18.85
CA SER A 132 9.39 4.06 20.01
C SER A 132 8.82 2.96 20.90
N GLU A 133 9.67 2.35 21.74
CA GLU A 133 9.20 1.41 22.76
C GLU A 133 8.11 2.03 23.65
N GLY A 134 7.03 1.28 23.86
CA GLY A 134 5.85 1.72 24.61
C GLY A 134 4.78 2.39 23.74
N ASP A 135 5.07 2.75 22.50
CA ASP A 135 4.08 3.35 21.60
C ASP A 135 3.01 2.33 21.17
N ALA A 136 1.85 2.87 20.83
CA ALA A 136 0.78 2.15 20.17
C ALA A 136 1.04 2.09 18.66
N LEU A 137 1.08 0.88 18.10
CA LEU A 137 1.26 0.63 16.68
C LEU A 137 0.09 -0.18 16.11
N ARG A 138 -0.58 0.37 15.10
CA ARG A 138 -1.67 -0.32 14.40
C ARG A 138 -1.10 -1.26 13.34
N LEU A 139 -1.67 -2.44 13.19
CA LEU A 139 -1.40 -3.31 12.05
C LEU A 139 -2.48 -3.09 10.99
N GLU A 140 -2.12 -2.35 9.94
CA GLU A 140 -2.98 -2.00 8.82
C GLU A 140 -2.84 -3.03 7.69
N HIS A 141 -3.78 -3.97 7.66
CA HIS A 141 -3.87 -5.12 6.77
C HIS A 141 -4.67 -4.77 5.53
N GLY A 142 -3.99 -4.34 4.47
CA GLY A 142 -4.60 -4.13 3.16
C GLY A 142 -4.97 -5.46 2.50
N LYS A 143 -6.06 -5.47 1.74
CA LYS A 143 -6.44 -6.59 0.87
C LYS A 143 -6.24 -6.20 -0.61
N PRO A 144 -5.96 -7.17 -1.51
CA PRO A 144 -5.73 -6.88 -2.92
C PRO A 144 -6.87 -6.12 -3.61
N ASP A 145 -8.12 -6.34 -3.15
CA ASP A 145 -9.31 -5.61 -3.62
C ASP A 145 -9.44 -4.16 -3.09
N GLY A 146 -8.41 -3.65 -2.40
CA GLY A 146 -8.31 -2.27 -1.92
C GLY A 146 -8.92 -2.01 -0.54
N ARG A 147 -9.57 -3.01 0.08
CA ARG A 147 -10.05 -2.87 1.46
C ARG A 147 -8.89 -2.75 2.45
N LEU A 148 -9.12 -2.01 3.53
CA LEU A 148 -8.21 -1.96 4.68
C LEU A 148 -8.89 -2.52 5.91
N ILE A 149 -8.21 -3.44 6.59
CA ILE A 149 -8.63 -4.00 7.87
C ILE A 149 -7.56 -3.65 8.91
N THR A 150 -7.95 -3.05 10.03
CA THR A 150 -7.03 -2.87 11.16
C THR A 150 -7.14 -4.08 12.08
N LEU A 151 -6.06 -4.87 12.20
CA LEU A 151 -6.05 -6.09 13.03
C LEU A 151 -6.03 -5.79 14.55
N GLY A 152 -5.94 -4.51 14.89
CA GLY A 152 -5.88 -3.99 16.25
C GLY A 152 -4.65 -3.12 16.47
N GLU A 153 -4.55 -2.63 17.70
CA GLU A 153 -3.42 -1.86 18.20
C GLU A 153 -2.53 -2.80 19.02
N ALA A 154 -1.23 -2.74 18.78
CA ALA A 154 -0.21 -3.48 19.51
C ALA A 154 0.73 -2.50 20.21
N THR A 155 1.33 -2.91 21.32
CA THR A 155 2.35 -2.11 22.01
C THR A 155 3.72 -2.44 21.43
N VAL A 156 4.50 -1.43 21.09
CA VAL A 156 5.88 -1.60 20.65
C VAL A 156 6.74 -2.03 21.85
N THR A 157 7.40 -3.17 21.73
CA THR A 157 8.23 -3.75 22.79
C THR A 157 9.73 -3.69 22.49
N GLY A 158 10.10 -3.39 21.24
CA GLY A 158 11.50 -3.20 20.86
C GLY A 158 11.64 -2.57 19.48
N VAL A 159 12.66 -1.74 19.32
CA VAL A 159 13.09 -1.18 18.03
C VAL A 159 14.60 -1.42 17.89
N ASP A 160 14.96 -2.23 16.89
CA ASP A 160 16.35 -2.57 16.61
C ASP A 160 17.00 -1.55 15.67
N ALA A 161 18.33 -1.41 15.78
CA ALA A 161 19.11 -0.53 14.91
C ALA A 161 19.05 -0.91 13.41
N ASP A 162 18.63 -2.14 13.10
CA ASP A 162 18.44 -2.61 11.72
C ASP A 162 17.03 -2.31 11.17
N GLY A 163 16.21 -1.59 11.94
CA GLY A 163 14.86 -1.19 11.56
C GLY A 163 13.77 -2.21 11.88
N SER A 164 14.09 -3.29 12.59
CA SER A 164 13.09 -4.25 13.05
C SER A 164 12.29 -3.68 14.23
N VAL A 165 10.97 -3.87 14.20
CA VAL A 165 10.05 -3.42 15.26
C VAL A 165 9.30 -4.63 15.80
N ALA A 166 9.47 -4.90 17.09
CA ALA A 166 8.73 -5.93 17.80
C ALA A 166 7.49 -5.29 18.45
N VAL A 167 6.34 -5.93 18.28
CA VAL A 167 5.08 -5.50 18.90
C VAL A 167 4.35 -6.66 19.56
N GLU A 168 3.62 -6.37 20.63
CA GLU A 168 2.81 -7.34 21.35
C GLU A 168 1.35 -6.90 21.43
N ARG A 169 0.44 -7.86 21.27
CA ARG A 169 -1.00 -7.65 21.48
C ARG A 169 -1.59 -8.78 22.31
N GLU A 170 -2.39 -8.43 23.32
CA GLU A 170 -3.18 -9.40 24.07
C GLU A 170 -4.34 -9.92 23.21
N MET A 171 -4.51 -11.24 23.19
CA MET A 171 -5.54 -11.93 22.44
C MET A 171 -6.77 -12.17 23.30
N THR A 172 -7.94 -11.89 22.74
CA THR A 172 -9.21 -12.29 23.33
C THR A 172 -9.48 -13.77 23.02
N GLY A 173 -10.02 -14.51 23.99
CA GLY A 173 -10.35 -15.92 23.79
C GLY A 173 -11.48 -16.17 22.78
N GLY A 174 -11.58 -17.42 22.33
CA GLY A 174 -12.66 -17.91 21.47
C GLY A 174 -12.19 -18.18 20.03
N GLY A 175 -12.65 -19.30 19.47
CA GLY A 175 -12.18 -19.82 18.19
C GLY A 175 -10.79 -20.47 18.28
N SER A 176 -10.16 -20.62 17.12
CA SER A 176 -8.79 -21.08 16.95
C SER A 176 -7.98 -20.06 16.17
N TYR A 177 -6.66 -20.09 16.31
CA TYR A 177 -5.78 -19.33 15.42
C TYR A 177 -5.86 -19.89 14.00
N ASP A 178 -5.91 -18.98 13.03
CA ASP A 178 -6.07 -19.32 11.63
C ASP A 178 -4.88 -20.10 11.09
N GLY A 179 -5.14 -21.07 10.22
CA GLY A 179 -4.18 -22.09 9.74
C GLY A 179 -3.62 -23.04 10.81
N LEU A 180 -3.52 -22.62 12.09
CA LEU A 180 -2.92 -23.39 13.17
C LEU A 180 -3.89 -24.38 13.82
N GLY A 181 -5.19 -24.07 13.87
CA GLY A 181 -6.20 -24.88 14.56
C GLY A 181 -6.04 -24.94 16.09
N THR A 182 -4.99 -24.35 16.66
CA THR A 182 -4.78 -24.22 18.10
C THR A 182 -5.87 -23.33 18.71
N PRO A 183 -6.54 -23.76 19.79
CA PRO A 183 -7.53 -22.93 20.49
C PRO A 183 -6.93 -21.62 20.96
N ARG A 184 -7.66 -20.52 20.74
CA ARG A 184 -7.29 -19.19 21.22
C ARG A 184 -7.82 -18.97 22.62
N GLU A 185 -6.93 -18.72 23.57
CA GLU A 185 -7.29 -18.47 24.97
C GLU A 185 -7.18 -16.98 25.33
N ALA A 186 -8.03 -16.53 26.26
CA ALA A 186 -8.00 -15.14 26.70
C ALA A 186 -6.71 -14.85 27.46
N GLY A 187 -6.00 -13.82 26.99
CA GLY A 187 -4.70 -13.42 27.51
C GLY A 187 -3.53 -14.22 26.99
N ASP A 188 -3.71 -15.00 25.92
CA ASP A 188 -2.58 -15.31 25.03
C ASP A 188 -2.00 -13.98 24.49
N VAL A 189 -0.72 -13.97 24.12
CA VAL A 189 -0.02 -12.80 23.55
C VAL A 189 0.41 -13.13 22.13
N ALA A 190 0.14 -12.21 21.20
CA ALA A 190 0.65 -12.24 19.84
C ALA A 190 1.92 -11.37 19.75
N GLU A 191 3.08 -12.01 19.65
CA GLU A 191 4.38 -11.37 19.44
C GLU A 191 4.65 -11.26 17.94
N THR A 192 4.67 -10.05 17.38
CA THR A 192 4.88 -9.82 15.95
C THR A 192 6.19 -9.09 15.70
N SER A 193 6.99 -9.56 14.74
CA SER A 193 8.26 -8.93 14.35
C SER A 193 8.16 -8.33 12.94
N LEU A 194 8.10 -7.02 12.86
CA LEU A 194 7.98 -6.28 11.61
C LEU A 194 9.37 -5.82 11.17
N LYS A 195 9.59 -5.73 9.86
CA LYS A 195 10.82 -5.15 9.31
C LYS A 195 10.52 -4.45 7.99
N GLU A 196 10.96 -3.20 7.86
CA GLU A 196 10.82 -2.42 6.63
C GLU A 196 11.34 -3.20 5.41
N GLY A 197 10.56 -3.17 4.32
CA GLY A 197 10.93 -3.76 3.06
C GLY A 197 10.80 -5.29 3.00
N ARG A 198 10.48 -5.95 4.12
CA ARG A 198 10.34 -7.41 4.16
C ARG A 198 8.99 -7.82 3.58
N TRP A 199 8.99 -8.85 2.74
CA TRP A 199 7.80 -9.44 2.08
C TRP A 199 6.97 -10.37 2.97
N TRP A 200 7.25 -10.39 4.27
CA TRP A 200 6.59 -11.25 5.23
C TRP A 200 6.86 -10.75 6.65
N TYR A 201 6.02 -11.15 7.59
CA TYR A 201 6.29 -10.97 9.02
C TYR A 201 5.73 -12.15 9.83
N PRO A 202 6.44 -12.62 10.88
CA PRO A 202 5.94 -13.65 11.77
C PRO A 202 5.17 -13.05 12.94
N THR A 203 4.11 -13.73 13.34
CA THR A 203 3.40 -13.58 14.60
C THR A 203 3.46 -14.89 15.36
N THR A 204 4.15 -14.90 16.51
CA THR A 204 4.16 -16.05 17.42
C THR A 204 3.13 -15.84 18.52
N TYR A 205 2.23 -16.80 18.67
CA TYR A 205 1.22 -16.79 19.72
C TYR A 205 1.75 -17.56 20.94
N ARG A 206 1.68 -16.94 22.12
CA ARG A 206 2.09 -17.56 23.39
C ARG A 206 0.97 -17.54 24.42
N GLY A 207 0.84 -18.62 25.17
CA GLY A 207 -0.01 -18.65 26.36
C GLY A 207 0.55 -17.81 27.51
N ARG A 208 -0.30 -17.55 28.50
CA ARG A 208 0.10 -16.87 29.76
C ARG A 208 1.22 -17.56 30.52
N ASP A 209 1.37 -18.86 30.31
CA ASP A 209 2.42 -19.71 30.87
C ASP A 209 3.72 -19.69 30.03
N GLY A 210 3.73 -18.93 28.93
CA GLY A 210 4.84 -18.87 27.97
C GLY A 210 4.83 -19.97 26.90
N THR A 211 3.86 -20.90 26.95
CA THR A 211 3.76 -22.01 25.99
C THR A 211 3.47 -21.48 24.60
N VAL A 212 4.27 -21.88 23.60
CA VAL A 212 4.04 -21.50 22.19
C VAL A 212 2.78 -22.22 21.66
N ARG A 213 1.80 -21.43 21.23
CA ARG A 213 0.54 -21.87 20.60
C ARG A 213 0.67 -22.05 19.08
N GLY A 214 1.74 -21.51 18.50
CA GLY A 214 2.11 -21.62 17.09
C GLY A 214 2.67 -20.31 16.56
N THR A 215 3.25 -20.35 15.37
CA THR A 215 3.71 -19.17 14.65
C THR A 215 3.01 -19.10 13.30
N TYR A 216 2.43 -17.95 12.99
CA TYR A 216 1.83 -17.64 11.70
C TYR A 216 2.74 -16.64 10.99
N VAL A 217 3.05 -16.86 9.73
CA VAL A 217 3.93 -16.00 8.94
C VAL A 217 3.16 -15.49 7.73
N ASN A 218 2.79 -14.22 7.78
CA ASN A 218 2.04 -13.58 6.71
C ASN A 218 2.95 -13.34 5.51
N VAL A 219 2.55 -13.70 4.28
CA VAL A 219 3.25 -13.21 3.07
C VAL A 219 2.49 -12.02 2.49
N CYS A 220 3.18 -10.91 2.33
CA CYS A 220 2.58 -9.64 1.97
C CYS A 220 3.49 -8.86 1.00
N THR A 221 2.98 -7.76 0.44
CA THR A 221 3.85 -6.73 -0.15
C THR A 221 4.85 -6.22 0.91
N PRO A 222 5.97 -5.59 0.53
CA PRO A 222 6.94 -5.13 1.51
C PRO A 222 6.31 -4.31 2.64
N VAL A 223 6.57 -4.72 3.88
CA VAL A 223 6.10 -4.02 5.07
C VAL A 223 6.70 -2.63 5.12
N GLU A 224 5.86 -1.64 5.42
CA GLU A 224 6.28 -0.27 5.69
C GLU A 224 5.92 0.11 7.13
N VAL A 225 6.92 0.44 7.94
CA VAL A 225 6.74 0.84 9.33
C VAL A 225 6.68 2.36 9.44
N PHE A 226 5.49 2.87 9.76
CA PHE A 226 5.20 4.29 9.99
C PHE A 226 5.15 4.59 11.49
N PRO A 227 5.07 5.88 11.89
CA PRO A 227 5.11 6.28 13.30
C PRO A 227 4.05 5.59 14.17
N ASP A 228 2.84 5.38 13.63
CA ASP A 228 1.65 4.91 14.36
C ASP A 228 1.02 3.65 13.74
N ALA A 229 1.58 3.13 12.66
CA ALA A 229 1.08 1.95 11.97
C ALA A 229 2.16 1.22 11.18
N ALA A 230 2.04 -0.10 11.06
CA ALA A 230 2.70 -0.85 10.01
C ALA A 230 1.68 -1.18 8.90
N ARG A 231 2.06 -0.93 7.65
CA ARG A 231 1.19 -1.09 6.47
C ARG A 231 1.77 -2.10 5.50
N TYR A 232 0.88 -2.90 4.91
CA TYR A 232 1.17 -3.85 3.84
C TYR A 232 -0.15 -4.25 3.16
N VAL A 233 -0.04 -4.82 1.96
CA VAL A 233 -1.13 -5.55 1.33
C VAL A 233 -0.85 -7.04 1.46
N ASP A 234 -1.77 -7.74 2.06
CA ASP A 234 -1.75 -9.18 2.23
C ASP A 234 -1.90 -9.90 0.89
N LEU A 235 -1.10 -10.94 0.68
CA LEU A 235 -1.08 -11.71 -0.58
C LEU A 235 -1.69 -13.10 -0.41
N HIS A 236 -2.54 -13.27 0.61
CA HIS A 236 -3.34 -14.46 0.92
C HIS A 236 -2.55 -15.72 1.33
N VAL A 237 -1.42 -16.00 0.70
CA VAL A 237 -0.63 -17.20 1.00
C VAL A 237 0.18 -17.01 2.28
N ASP A 238 0.11 -17.97 3.19
CA ASP A 238 0.80 -17.89 4.48
C ASP A 238 1.57 -19.17 4.81
N VAL A 239 2.47 -19.08 5.79
CA VAL A 239 3.19 -20.24 6.33
C VAL A 239 2.95 -20.33 7.82
N VAL A 240 2.49 -21.48 8.29
CA VAL A 240 2.23 -21.72 9.71
C VAL A 240 3.17 -22.79 10.27
N LYS A 241 3.65 -22.56 11.49
CA LYS A 241 4.43 -23.50 12.29
C LYS A 241 3.65 -23.88 13.54
N HIS A 242 3.21 -25.14 13.57
CA HIS A 242 2.43 -25.72 14.66
C HIS A 242 3.26 -25.85 15.94
N PRO A 243 2.65 -25.92 17.14
CA PRO A 243 3.35 -26.18 18.40
C PRO A 243 4.26 -27.41 18.37
N GLY A 244 3.88 -28.45 17.60
CA GLY A 244 4.67 -29.66 17.41
C GLY A 244 5.83 -29.54 16.41
N GLY A 245 6.06 -28.36 15.85
CA GLY A 245 7.14 -28.07 14.90
C GLY A 245 6.82 -28.39 13.44
N ARG A 246 5.63 -28.92 13.13
CA ARG A 246 5.19 -29.09 11.73
C ARG A 246 5.03 -27.71 11.08
N VAL A 247 5.64 -27.53 9.91
CA VAL A 247 5.50 -26.33 9.07
C VAL A 247 4.64 -26.70 7.87
N GLU A 248 3.71 -25.83 7.49
CA GLU A 248 2.86 -26.00 6.32
C GLU A 248 2.52 -24.64 5.71
N ARG A 249 2.49 -24.59 4.37
CA ARG A 249 1.92 -23.47 3.63
C ARG A 249 0.39 -23.62 3.54
N VAL A 250 -0.32 -22.52 3.73
CA VAL A 250 -1.80 -22.47 3.72
C VAL A 250 -2.29 -21.38 2.74
N ASP A 251 -3.57 -21.47 2.38
CA ASP A 251 -4.31 -20.45 1.62
C ASP A 251 -3.78 -20.15 0.20
N ASP A 252 -3.09 -21.13 -0.39
CA ASP A 252 -2.69 -21.11 -1.80
C ASP A 252 -3.89 -20.96 -2.77
N ASP A 253 -5.07 -21.47 -2.41
CA ASP A 253 -6.29 -21.34 -3.17
C ASP A 253 -6.82 -19.91 -3.19
N GLU A 254 -6.80 -19.20 -2.05
CA GLU A 254 -7.17 -17.78 -2.02
C GLU A 254 -6.28 -16.94 -2.95
N LEU A 255 -4.97 -17.17 -2.96
CA LEU A 255 -4.06 -16.48 -3.89
C LEU A 255 -4.38 -16.79 -5.36
N ARG A 256 -4.69 -18.06 -5.69
CA ARG A 256 -5.07 -18.43 -7.07
C ARG A 256 -6.38 -17.77 -7.49
N GLU A 257 -7.34 -17.64 -6.58
CA GLU A 257 -8.60 -16.96 -6.85
C GLU A 257 -8.39 -15.46 -7.07
N ALA A 258 -7.58 -14.80 -6.25
CA ALA A 258 -7.23 -13.39 -6.42
C ALA A 258 -6.45 -13.13 -7.73
N GLU A 259 -5.57 -14.05 -8.13
CA GLU A 259 -4.89 -14.02 -9.43
C GLU A 259 -5.87 -14.17 -10.59
N ALA A 260 -6.80 -15.11 -10.51
CA ALA A 260 -7.84 -15.31 -11.53
C ALA A 260 -8.82 -14.14 -11.63
N ALA A 261 -9.09 -13.44 -10.51
CA ALA A 261 -9.92 -12.24 -10.45
C ALA A 261 -9.22 -10.98 -10.99
N GLY A 262 -7.89 -11.00 -11.10
CA GLY A 262 -7.08 -9.85 -11.50
C GLY A 262 -6.72 -8.88 -10.37
N ASP A 263 -7.11 -9.18 -9.13
CA ASP A 263 -6.78 -8.38 -7.95
C ASP A 263 -5.30 -8.50 -7.58
N VAL A 264 -4.66 -9.64 -7.92
CA VAL A 264 -3.22 -9.87 -7.78
C VAL A 264 -2.63 -10.22 -9.15
N PRO A 265 -1.82 -9.35 -9.77
CA PRO A 265 -1.16 -9.66 -11.04
C PRO A 265 -0.26 -10.90 -10.93
N GLU A 266 -0.18 -11.70 -11.99
CA GLU A 266 0.63 -12.94 -12.05
C GLU A 266 2.07 -12.76 -11.52
N PRO A 267 2.84 -11.72 -11.89
CA PRO A 267 4.19 -11.54 -11.34
C PRO A 267 4.23 -11.36 -9.81
N LEU A 268 3.20 -10.75 -9.23
CA LEU A 268 3.08 -10.56 -7.79
C LEU A 268 2.67 -11.88 -7.11
N ALA A 269 1.78 -12.65 -7.72
CA ALA A 269 1.39 -13.97 -7.23
C ALA A 269 2.57 -14.96 -7.26
N GLU A 270 3.36 -14.95 -8.33
CA GLU A 270 4.61 -15.73 -8.41
C GLU A 270 5.61 -15.34 -7.32
N LYS A 271 5.77 -14.04 -7.07
CA LYS A 271 6.62 -13.53 -6.00
C LYS A 271 6.15 -14.02 -4.63
N ALA A 272 4.85 -13.95 -4.34
CA ALA A 272 4.27 -14.44 -3.09
C ALA A 272 4.52 -15.93 -2.89
N ARG A 273 4.25 -16.76 -3.91
CA ARG A 273 4.53 -18.20 -3.90
C ARG A 273 6.00 -18.53 -3.64
N SER A 274 6.90 -17.77 -4.27
CA SER A 274 8.35 -17.92 -4.08
C SER A 274 8.78 -17.61 -2.64
N VAL A 275 8.25 -16.53 -2.05
CA VAL A 275 8.54 -16.16 -0.66
C VAL A 275 7.99 -17.22 0.31
N ALA A 276 6.74 -17.64 0.14
CA ALA A 276 6.13 -18.67 0.96
C ALA A 276 6.91 -20.00 0.91
N SER A 277 7.34 -20.42 -0.29
CA SER A 277 8.15 -21.63 -0.46
C SER A 277 9.52 -21.51 0.23
N ALA A 278 10.15 -20.33 0.19
CA ALA A 278 11.41 -20.11 0.90
C ALA A 278 11.23 -20.17 2.41
N LEU A 279 10.13 -19.64 2.94
CA LEU A 279 9.78 -19.68 4.37
C LEU A 279 9.49 -21.10 4.85
N GLU A 280 8.68 -21.86 4.11
CA GLU A 280 8.34 -23.24 4.44
C GLU A 280 9.60 -24.13 4.55
N ASN A 281 10.62 -23.89 3.72
CA ASN A 281 11.88 -24.63 3.77
C ASN A 281 12.85 -24.17 4.87
N ALA A 282 12.69 -22.95 5.40
CA ALA A 282 13.62 -22.34 6.35
C ALA A 282 13.19 -22.47 7.81
N LEU A 283 11.91 -22.75 8.07
CA LEU A 283 11.29 -22.76 9.42
C LEU A 283 11.35 -24.10 10.16
#